data_AF-A0A2G9S2H8-F1
#
_entry.id   AF-A0A2G9S2H8-F1
#
_cell.length_a   1.000
_cell.length_b   1.000
_cell.length_c   1.000
_cell.angle_alpha   90.00
_cell.angle_beta   90.00
_cell.angle_gamma   90.00
#
_symmetry.space_group_name_H-M   'P 1'
#
loop_
_entity.id
_entity.type
_entity.pdbx_description
1 polymer ?
#
loop_
_entity_poly.entity_id
_entity_poly.type
_entity_poly.pdbx_seq_one_letter_code
_entity_poly.pdbx_strand_id
1 'polypeptide(L)'
;ASCLCGTAPCLLCGCCPSTKNSTITRLTFSIFLLLGTLVACIMIIPGVENGLNKLPWLCSTSTTIEGKVNCDIVVGHQAVYRMCFAMAAFFFLFVLIMICVRSSRDPRSYIQNGFWFFKFLILVGITVGAFFIPNGVFTTVWYYFGMVGGFLFFLVQLVLIIDLAHSWSQSWLQRAEDGNTKCWYAALLIFTLLIYAGAIAAIVCLYVYYTGSGDCVLNKVLISLNLIFCVIVSVVSILPKIQDAQPHSGLLQSSVITLYTVFVTWSAIANFPEKACNPTLLAIVNNGTSSSTSKVNQWWDAPSIVGLVIFILCTLFI
;
A
#
# COMPACT_ATOMS: atom_id res chain seq x y z
N ALA A 1 -3.78 -41.17 -17.23
CA ALA A 1 -3.32 -41.45 -15.85
C ALA A 1 -1.92 -40.84 -15.72
N SER A 2 -1.59 -39.87 -14.88
CA SER A 2 -2.25 -39.31 -13.69
C SER A 2 -1.75 -37.87 -13.50
N CYS A 3 -2.63 -36.88 -13.63
CA CYS A 3 -2.30 -35.46 -13.42
C CYS A 3 -2.73 -34.99 -12.03
N LEU A 4 -2.39 -35.74 -10.98
CA LEU A 4 -2.81 -35.45 -9.60
C LEU A 4 -1.66 -35.29 -8.59
N CYS A 5 -0.39 -35.26 -9.03
CA CYS A 5 0.76 -35.01 -8.14
C CYS A 5 1.96 -34.37 -8.88
N GLY A 6 1.72 -33.30 -9.65
CA GLY A 6 2.77 -32.58 -10.38
C GLY A 6 2.73 -31.07 -10.12
N THR A 7 3.89 -30.49 -9.82
CA THR A 7 4.14 -29.11 -9.39
C THR A 7 3.97 -28.05 -10.50
N ALA A 8 2.78 -27.93 -11.08
CA ALA A 8 2.45 -26.80 -11.95
C ALA A 8 0.94 -26.50 -11.89
N PRO A 9 0.51 -25.23 -11.75
CA PRO A 9 -0.78 -24.86 -12.28
C PRO A 9 -0.66 -24.98 -13.79
N CYS A 10 -1.36 -25.95 -14.37
CA CYS A 10 -1.57 -26.07 -15.80
C CYS A 10 -2.42 -24.87 -16.29
N LEU A 11 -1.80 -23.70 -16.43
CA LEU A 11 -2.28 -22.68 -17.37
C LEU A 11 -1.76 -23.08 -18.75
N LEU A 12 -2.52 -24.01 -19.33
CA LEU A 12 -2.73 -24.28 -20.75
C LEU A 12 -2.12 -23.25 -21.71
N CYS A 13 -0.98 -23.56 -22.32
CA CYS A 13 -0.80 -23.76 -23.77
C CYS A 13 0.70 -23.63 -24.13
N GLY A 14 1.21 -24.56 -24.94
CA GLY A 14 2.62 -24.68 -25.34
C GLY A 14 3.16 -23.58 -26.27
N CYS A 15 2.71 -22.33 -26.13
CA CYS A 15 3.12 -21.20 -26.95
C CYS A 15 3.90 -20.11 -26.20
N CYS A 16 4.17 -20.24 -24.90
CA CYS A 16 5.00 -19.28 -24.18
C CYS A 16 6.45 -19.77 -24.04
N PRO A 17 7.45 -19.02 -24.54
CA PRO A 17 8.85 -19.40 -24.42
C PRO A 17 9.24 -19.45 -22.94
N SER A 18 10.11 -20.40 -22.58
CA SER A 18 10.67 -20.66 -21.25
C SER A 18 10.85 -19.38 -20.43
N THR A 19 9.82 -19.00 -19.69
CA THR A 19 9.87 -17.84 -18.80
C THR A 19 10.69 -18.27 -17.59
N LYS A 20 11.71 -17.48 -17.22
CA LYS A 20 12.63 -17.83 -16.14
C LYS A 20 11.83 -18.19 -14.89
N ASN A 21 12.00 -19.41 -14.38
CA ASN A 21 11.24 -19.96 -13.26
C ASN A 21 11.23 -19.00 -12.05
N SER A 22 12.33 -18.26 -11.83
CA SER A 22 12.45 -17.25 -10.78
C SER A 22 11.49 -16.06 -10.93
N THR A 23 11.21 -15.56 -12.14
CA THR A 23 10.30 -14.44 -12.35
C THR A 23 8.85 -14.84 -12.09
N ILE A 24 8.47 -16.05 -12.51
CA ILE A 24 7.14 -16.61 -12.24
C ILE A 24 6.91 -16.75 -10.73
N THR A 25 7.95 -17.17 -9.99
CA THR A 25 7.82 -17.37 -8.54
C THR A 25 7.63 -16.07 -7.79
N ARG A 26 8.35 -15.01 -8.17
CA ARG A 26 8.12 -13.65 -7.65
C ARG A 26 6.69 -13.21 -7.91
N LEU A 27 6.24 -13.30 -9.16
CA LEU A 27 4.87 -12.94 -9.55
C LEU A 27 3.82 -13.72 -8.75
N THR A 28 4.03 -15.02 -8.52
CA THR A 28 3.08 -15.86 -7.78
C THR A 28 3.01 -15.49 -6.30
N PHE A 29 4.15 -15.18 -5.66
CA PHE A 29 4.15 -14.65 -4.29
C PHE A 29 3.49 -13.27 -4.21
N SER A 30 3.70 -12.40 -5.21
CA SER A 30 2.97 -11.13 -5.32
C SER A 30 1.45 -11.36 -5.46
N ILE A 31 1.03 -12.35 -6.24
CA ILE A 31 -0.39 -12.74 -6.35
C ILE A 31 -0.94 -13.22 -5.00
N PHE A 32 -0.20 -14.01 -4.23
CA PHE A 32 -0.63 -14.39 -2.88
C PHE A 32 -0.78 -13.19 -1.95
N LEU A 33 0.16 -12.23 -2.01
CA LEU A 33 0.05 -10.98 -1.26
C LEU A 33 -1.22 -10.20 -1.66
N LEU A 34 -1.43 -10.00 -2.96
CA LEU A 34 -2.60 -9.29 -3.49
C LEU A 34 -3.93 -10.00 -3.17
N LEU A 35 -3.96 -11.32 -3.24
CA LEU A 35 -5.13 -12.11 -2.86
C LEU A 35 -5.43 -11.94 -1.37
N GLY A 36 -4.41 -11.97 -0.51
CA GLY A 36 -4.56 -11.73 0.92
C GLY A 36 -5.10 -10.33 1.21
N THR A 37 -4.55 -9.31 0.54
CA THR A 37 -5.05 -7.93 0.63
C THR A 37 -6.49 -7.82 0.14
N LEU A 38 -6.85 -8.47 -0.96
CA LEU A 38 -8.22 -8.47 -1.48
C LEU A 38 -9.20 -9.08 -0.48
N VAL A 39 -8.84 -10.21 0.13
CA VAL A 39 -9.66 -10.85 1.18
C VAL A 39 -9.79 -9.93 2.39
N ALA A 40 -8.72 -9.26 2.83
CA ALA A 40 -8.79 -8.27 3.90
C ALA A 40 -9.70 -7.08 3.54
N CYS A 41 -9.66 -6.57 2.31
CA CYS A 41 -10.59 -5.55 1.84
C CYS A 41 -12.04 -6.05 1.85
N ILE A 42 -12.30 -7.32 1.50
CA ILE A 42 -13.67 -7.87 1.55
C ILE A 42 -14.18 -7.96 2.99
N MET A 43 -13.32 -8.28 3.97
CA MET A 43 -13.70 -8.43 5.37
C MET A 43 -14.20 -7.13 6.03
N ILE A 44 -13.82 -5.97 5.50
CA ILE A 44 -14.27 -4.66 6.00
C ILE A 44 -15.56 -4.17 5.31
N ILE A 45 -16.11 -4.91 4.32
CA ILE A 45 -17.33 -4.50 3.61
C ILE A 45 -18.56 -4.63 4.55
N PRO A 46 -19.43 -3.60 4.65
CA PRO A 46 -20.58 -3.57 5.57
C PRO A 46 -21.70 -4.61 5.32
N GLY A 47 -21.53 -5.52 4.35
CA GLY A 47 -22.39 -6.68 4.12
C GLY A 47 -21.81 -8.01 4.64
N VAL A 48 -20.49 -8.10 4.72
CA VAL A 48 -19.75 -9.29 5.20
C VAL A 48 -19.66 -9.27 6.72
N GLU A 49 -19.58 -8.08 7.32
CA GLU A 49 -19.59 -7.87 8.78
C GLU A 49 -20.77 -8.55 9.48
N ASN A 50 -21.98 -8.49 8.88
CA ASN A 50 -23.17 -9.16 9.42
C ASN A 50 -23.02 -10.70 9.51
N GLY A 51 -22.21 -11.30 8.64
CA GLY A 51 -21.85 -12.71 8.69
C GLY A 51 -20.82 -13.00 9.78
N LEU A 52 -19.84 -12.11 9.95
CA LEU A 52 -18.79 -12.21 10.97
C LEU A 52 -19.31 -11.98 12.38
N ASN A 53 -20.32 -11.13 12.56
CA ASN A 53 -21.00 -10.85 13.83
C ASN A 53 -21.65 -12.09 14.46
N LYS A 54 -21.90 -13.14 13.68
CA LYS A 54 -22.44 -14.41 14.18
C LYS A 54 -21.40 -15.27 14.88
N LEU A 55 -20.12 -14.92 14.81
CA LEU A 55 -19.02 -15.68 15.41
C LEU A 55 -18.81 -15.19 16.86
N PRO A 56 -19.16 -15.98 17.88
CA PRO A 56 -19.21 -15.52 19.28
C PRO A 56 -17.85 -15.13 19.88
N TRP A 57 -16.74 -15.55 19.27
CA TRP A 57 -15.38 -15.18 19.70
C TRP A 57 -14.90 -13.82 19.16
N LEU A 58 -15.59 -13.24 18.17
CA LEU A 58 -15.30 -11.91 17.64
C LEU A 58 -16.08 -10.82 18.40
N CYS A 59 -17.33 -11.09 18.79
CA CYS A 59 -18.14 -10.27 19.69
C CYS A 59 -18.42 -11.00 21.02
N SER A 60 -17.38 -11.39 21.74
CA SER A 60 -17.56 -11.78 23.14
C SER A 60 -17.62 -10.50 23.97
N THR A 61 -18.82 -10.14 24.42
CA THR A 61 -19.11 -9.03 25.34
C THR A 61 -18.12 -9.01 26.51
N SER A 62 -17.04 -8.24 26.38
CA SER A 62 -16.30 -7.75 27.54
C SER A 62 -17.20 -6.74 28.23
N THR A 63 -17.93 -7.26 29.21
CA THR A 63 -18.58 -6.51 30.27
C THR A 63 -17.68 -5.39 30.79
N THR A 64 -18.33 -4.28 31.19
CA THR A 64 -17.82 -3.14 31.96
C THR A 64 -16.90 -2.16 31.23
N ILE A 65 -17.43 -1.32 30.33
CA ILE A 65 -17.28 0.16 30.37
C ILE A 65 -18.55 0.76 29.77
N GLU A 66 -19.15 1.73 30.46
CA GLU A 66 -20.26 2.54 29.95
C GLU A 66 -19.90 3.21 28.63
N GLY A 67 -20.50 2.72 27.54
CA GLY A 67 -20.32 3.25 26.20
C GLY A 67 -20.60 2.16 25.18
N LYS A 68 -21.78 2.19 24.57
CA LYS A 68 -22.15 1.32 23.43
C LYS A 68 -21.22 1.62 22.26
N VAL A 69 -20.03 1.01 22.22
CA VAL A 69 -19.20 0.97 21.01
C VAL A 69 -19.82 -0.09 20.10
N ASN A 70 -20.28 0.29 18.91
CA ASN A 70 -20.90 -0.63 17.96
C ASN A 70 -19.93 -1.77 17.63
N CYS A 71 -20.28 -3.01 18.02
CA CYS A 71 -19.45 -4.19 17.74
C CYS A 71 -19.21 -4.35 16.24
N ASP A 72 -20.18 -3.97 15.41
CA ASP A 72 -20.18 -4.13 13.95
C ASP A 72 -18.94 -3.53 13.25
N ILE A 73 -18.57 -2.28 13.58
CA ILE A 73 -17.40 -1.61 12.97
C ILE A 73 -16.09 -2.18 13.52
N VAL A 74 -16.09 -2.60 14.78
CA VAL A 74 -14.90 -3.13 15.46
C VAL A 74 -14.53 -4.52 14.93
N VAL A 75 -15.53 -5.34 14.55
CA VAL A 75 -15.33 -6.70 14.05
C VAL A 75 -14.60 -6.73 12.71
N GLY A 76 -14.94 -5.83 11.78
CA GLY A 76 -14.28 -5.74 10.47
C GLY A 76 -12.77 -5.48 10.60
N HIS A 77 -12.38 -4.47 11.37
CA HIS A 77 -10.96 -4.16 11.62
C HIS A 77 -10.24 -5.28 12.37
N GLN A 78 -10.90 -5.94 13.32
CA GLN A 78 -10.34 -7.09 14.04
C GLN A 78 -10.11 -8.32 13.14
N ALA A 79 -10.97 -8.55 12.14
CA ALA A 79 -10.78 -9.62 11.16
C ALA A 79 -9.60 -9.32 10.23
N VAL A 80 -9.46 -8.06 9.79
CA VAL A 80 -8.32 -7.60 8.98
C VAL A 80 -7.00 -7.82 9.70
N TYR A 81 -6.89 -7.49 11.00
CA TYR A 81 -5.66 -7.74 11.76
C TYR A 81 -5.24 -9.21 11.77
N ARG A 82 -6.19 -10.14 11.89
CA ARG A 82 -5.93 -11.59 11.86
C ARG A 82 -5.52 -12.07 10.48
N MET A 83 -6.16 -11.57 9.42
CA MET A 83 -5.77 -11.88 8.05
C MET A 83 -4.35 -11.38 7.75
N CYS A 84 -4.03 -10.14 8.15
CA CYS A 84 -2.69 -9.57 8.02
C CYS A 84 -1.65 -10.35 8.85
N PHE A 85 -2.01 -10.81 10.05
CA PHE A 85 -1.15 -11.70 10.85
C PHE A 85 -0.86 -13.01 10.14
N ALA A 86 -1.89 -13.67 9.58
CA ALA A 86 -1.71 -14.92 8.85
C ALA A 86 -0.81 -14.75 7.62
N MET A 87 -1.01 -13.66 6.86
CA MET A 87 -0.14 -13.30 5.73
C MET A 87 1.30 -13.05 6.18
N ALA A 88 1.50 -12.28 7.25
CA ALA A 88 2.83 -12.01 7.78
C ALA A 88 3.53 -13.30 8.25
N ALA A 89 2.82 -14.17 8.98
CA ALA A 89 3.34 -15.46 9.43
C ALA A 89 3.71 -16.38 8.27
N PHE A 90 2.87 -16.42 7.21
CA PHE A 90 3.16 -17.17 5.99
C PHE A 90 4.44 -16.70 5.31
N PHE A 91 4.59 -15.40 5.06
CA PHE A 91 5.79 -14.85 4.43
C PHE A 91 7.02 -15.00 5.33
N PHE A 92 6.88 -14.79 6.64
CA PHE A 92 7.96 -14.97 7.61
C PHE A 92 8.46 -16.42 7.66
N LEU A 93 7.56 -17.40 7.59
CA LEU A 93 7.93 -18.81 7.47
C LEU A 93 8.79 -19.06 6.23
N PHE A 94 8.45 -18.46 5.08
CA PHE A 94 9.27 -18.57 3.88
C PHE A 94 10.61 -17.85 3.99
N VAL A 95 10.68 -16.73 4.71
CA VAL A 95 11.95 -16.09 5.05
C VAL A 95 12.83 -17.06 5.85
N LEU A 96 12.30 -17.69 6.90
CA LEU A 96 13.04 -18.65 7.74
C LEU A 96 13.58 -19.85 6.94
N ILE A 97 12.77 -20.42 6.04
CA ILE A 97 13.20 -21.54 5.18
C ILE A 97 14.33 -21.13 4.22
N MET A 98 14.34 -19.87 3.77
CA MET A 98 15.29 -19.35 2.78
C MET A 98 16.54 -18.69 3.39
N ILE A 99 16.73 -18.76 4.72
CA ILE A 99 17.94 -18.25 5.37
C ILE A 99 19.18 -18.98 4.83
N CYS A 100 20.22 -18.20 4.49
CA CYS A 100 21.50 -18.70 3.99
C CYS A 100 21.41 -19.59 2.73
N VAL A 101 20.45 -19.32 1.82
CA VAL A 101 20.51 -19.89 0.46
C VAL A 101 21.58 -19.14 -0.33
N ARG A 102 22.55 -19.88 -0.89
CA ARG A 102 23.67 -19.29 -1.66
C ARG A 102 23.67 -19.69 -3.13
N SER A 103 23.02 -20.81 -3.47
CA SER A 103 22.99 -21.33 -4.82
C SER A 103 21.57 -21.69 -5.25
N SER A 104 21.28 -21.49 -6.54
CA SER A 104 20.02 -21.90 -7.16
C SER A 104 19.84 -23.42 -7.22
N ARG A 105 20.91 -24.18 -7.00
CA ARG A 105 20.91 -25.65 -6.95
C ARG A 105 20.60 -26.22 -5.55
N ASP A 106 20.46 -25.37 -4.53
CA ASP A 106 20.09 -25.83 -3.19
C ASP A 106 18.72 -26.53 -3.28
N PRO A 107 18.49 -27.66 -2.58
CA PRO A 107 17.22 -28.40 -2.63
C PRO A 107 16.02 -27.56 -2.18
N ARG A 108 16.28 -26.49 -1.41
CA ARG A 108 15.29 -25.48 -1.00
C ARG A 108 14.69 -24.71 -2.18
N SER A 109 15.38 -24.62 -3.32
CA SER A 109 14.87 -23.96 -4.52
C SER A 109 13.66 -24.69 -5.12
N TYR A 110 13.55 -26.02 -4.94
CA TYR A 110 12.36 -26.78 -5.33
C TYR A 110 11.13 -26.39 -4.48
N ILE A 111 11.34 -26.14 -3.18
CA ILE A 111 10.27 -25.64 -2.29
C ILE A 111 9.90 -24.21 -2.68
N GLN A 112 10.89 -23.35 -2.97
CA GLN A 112 10.62 -21.97 -3.37
C GLN A 112 9.86 -21.88 -4.68
N ASN A 113 10.25 -22.69 -5.67
CA ASN A 113 9.75 -22.58 -7.03
C ASN A 113 8.55 -23.49 -7.34
N GLY A 114 8.27 -24.47 -6.46
CA GLY A 114 7.24 -25.49 -6.66
C GLY A 114 6.16 -25.53 -5.58
N PHE A 115 5.40 -26.63 -5.56
CA PHE A 115 4.39 -26.99 -4.55
C PHE A 115 3.35 -25.90 -4.22
N TRP A 116 2.89 -25.14 -5.22
CA TRP A 116 1.94 -24.02 -5.03
C TRP A 116 0.65 -24.38 -4.31
N PHE A 117 0.07 -25.55 -4.62
CA PHE A 117 -1.16 -26.02 -3.96
C PHE A 117 -0.95 -26.20 -2.44
N PHE A 118 0.16 -26.82 -2.03
CA PHE A 118 0.47 -27.01 -0.61
C PHE A 118 0.77 -25.68 0.09
N LYS A 119 1.43 -24.73 -0.58
CA LYS A 119 1.63 -23.37 -0.04
C LYS A 119 0.31 -22.67 0.23
N PHE A 120 -0.61 -22.75 -0.72
CA PHE A 120 -1.96 -22.19 -0.56
C PHE A 120 -2.69 -22.85 0.61
N LEU A 121 -2.61 -24.18 0.75
CA LEU A 121 -3.21 -24.89 1.87
C LEU A 121 -2.61 -24.48 3.23
N ILE A 122 -1.29 -24.29 3.30
CA ILE A 122 -0.60 -23.76 4.49
C ILE A 122 -1.13 -22.36 4.82
N LEU A 123 -1.26 -21.49 3.82
CA LEU A 123 -1.80 -20.14 4.02
C LEU A 123 -3.23 -20.19 4.59
N VAL A 124 -4.12 -20.99 4.00
CA VAL A 124 -5.50 -21.17 4.49
C VAL A 124 -5.49 -21.73 5.92
N GLY A 125 -4.64 -22.70 6.22
CA GLY A 125 -4.52 -23.28 7.55
C GLY A 125 -4.07 -22.26 8.61
N ILE A 126 -3.07 -21.44 8.30
CA ILE A 126 -2.62 -20.34 9.18
C ILE A 126 -3.74 -19.31 9.36
N THR A 127 -4.47 -18.95 8.30
CA THR A 127 -5.59 -18.01 8.37
C THR A 127 -6.68 -18.54 9.30
N VAL A 128 -7.13 -19.78 9.12
CA VAL A 128 -8.12 -20.42 10.00
C VAL A 128 -7.63 -20.44 11.45
N GLY A 129 -6.36 -20.80 11.68
CA GLY A 129 -5.72 -20.75 13.00
C GLY A 129 -5.73 -19.35 13.63
N ALA A 130 -5.46 -18.31 12.84
CA ALA A 130 -5.46 -16.92 13.31
C ALA A 130 -6.85 -16.45 13.76
N PHE A 131 -7.94 -17.00 13.17
CA PHE A 131 -9.31 -16.70 13.58
C PHE A 131 -9.69 -17.28 14.95
N PHE A 132 -8.98 -18.30 15.44
CA PHE A 132 -9.20 -18.85 16.78
C PHE A 132 -8.51 -18.04 17.90
N ILE A 133 -7.69 -17.04 17.57
CA ILE A 133 -7.01 -16.21 18.58
C ILE A 133 -8.04 -15.28 19.24
N PRO A 134 -8.21 -15.34 20.58
CA PRO A 134 -9.17 -14.51 21.29
C PRO A 134 -8.76 -13.03 21.29
N ASN A 135 -9.76 -12.16 21.41
CA ASN A 135 -9.55 -10.70 21.50
C ASN A 135 -8.85 -10.29 22.81
N GLY A 136 -8.13 -9.17 22.78
CA GLY A 136 -7.46 -8.60 23.95
C GLY A 136 -6.03 -8.14 23.63
N VAL A 137 -5.05 -8.64 24.39
CA VAL A 137 -3.62 -8.27 24.27
C VAL A 137 -3.06 -8.45 22.85
N PHE A 138 -3.55 -9.44 22.10
CA PHE A 138 -3.09 -9.72 20.74
C PHE A 138 -3.30 -8.51 19.81
N THR A 139 -4.49 -7.90 19.81
CA THR A 139 -4.82 -6.78 18.93
C THR A 139 -3.97 -5.56 19.25
N THR A 140 -3.73 -5.28 20.53
CA THR A 140 -2.89 -4.16 20.96
C THR A 140 -1.42 -4.36 20.55
N VAL A 141 -0.85 -5.54 20.79
CA VAL A 141 0.53 -5.84 20.39
C VAL A 141 0.68 -5.79 18.87
N TRP A 142 -0.27 -6.37 18.14
CA TRP A 142 -0.25 -6.39 16.68
C TRP A 142 -0.41 -5.00 16.06
N TYR A 143 -1.15 -4.10 16.71
CA TYR A 143 -1.22 -2.69 16.31
C TYR A 143 0.16 -2.02 16.34
N TYR A 144 0.92 -2.17 17.43
CA TYR A 144 2.29 -1.63 17.50
C TYR A 144 3.23 -2.25 16.47
N PHE A 145 3.16 -3.57 16.29
CA PHE A 145 3.94 -4.26 15.25
C PHE A 145 3.60 -3.75 13.85
N GLY A 146 2.30 -3.56 13.57
CA GLY A 146 1.79 -3.00 12.33
C GLY A 146 2.24 -1.57 12.09
N MET A 147 2.30 -0.71 13.12
CA MET A 147 2.83 0.66 12.99
C MET A 147 4.32 0.66 12.58
N VAL A 148 5.15 -0.14 13.26
CA VAL A 148 6.58 -0.25 12.92
C VAL A 148 6.77 -0.84 11.52
N GLY A 149 6.03 -1.90 11.19
CA GLY A 149 6.05 -2.51 9.86
C GLY A 149 5.60 -1.56 8.76
N GLY A 150 4.55 -0.76 9.00
CA GLY A 150 4.06 0.26 8.09
C GLY A 150 5.09 1.36 7.83
N PHE A 151 5.79 1.83 8.87
CA PHE A 151 6.88 2.78 8.71
C PHE A 151 8.02 2.23 7.83
N LEU A 152 8.47 1.00 8.10
CA LEU A 152 9.49 0.35 7.26
C LEU A 152 8.99 0.14 5.82
N PHE A 153 7.72 -0.22 5.65
CA PHE A 153 7.12 -0.39 4.34
C PHE A 153 7.05 0.93 3.56
N PHE A 154 6.74 2.06 4.20
CA PHE A 154 6.80 3.38 3.56
C PHE A 154 8.21 3.72 3.07
N LEU A 155 9.25 3.37 3.82
CA LEU A 155 10.64 3.57 3.37
C LEU A 155 10.97 2.72 2.14
N VAL A 156 10.58 1.44 2.15
CA VAL A 156 10.76 0.56 0.98
C VAL A 156 9.96 1.08 -0.21
N GLN A 157 8.72 1.50 0.00
CA GLN A 157 7.86 2.06 -1.04
C GLN A 157 8.47 3.34 -1.64
N LEU A 158 9.04 4.22 -0.82
CA LEU A 158 9.75 5.42 -1.30
C LEU A 158 10.94 5.04 -2.20
N VAL A 159 11.76 4.07 -1.80
CA VAL A 159 12.89 3.59 -2.61
C VAL A 159 12.42 3.01 -3.95
N LEU A 160 11.34 2.22 -3.95
CA LEU A 160 10.78 1.66 -5.19
C LEU A 160 10.22 2.75 -6.12
N ILE A 161 9.58 3.78 -5.58
CA ILE A 161 9.09 4.91 -6.39
C ILE A 161 10.26 5.71 -6.98
N ILE A 162 11.35 5.89 -6.23
CA ILE A 162 12.57 6.53 -6.74
C ILE A 162 13.15 5.74 -7.91
N ASP A 163 13.26 4.42 -7.77
CA ASP A 163 13.79 3.54 -8.83
C ASP A 163 12.85 3.48 -10.05
N LEU A 164 11.54 3.44 -9.84
CA LEU A 164 10.54 3.58 -10.90
C LEU A 164 10.71 4.89 -11.67
N ALA A 165 10.90 6.01 -10.95
CA ALA A 165 11.07 7.31 -11.58
C ALA A 165 12.38 7.41 -12.37
N HIS A 166 13.47 6.85 -11.84
CA HIS A 166 14.75 6.77 -12.55
C HIS A 166 14.66 5.89 -13.80
N SER A 167 14.14 4.68 -13.67
CA SER A 167 14.00 3.73 -14.79
C SER A 167 13.07 4.28 -15.87
N TRP A 168 12.00 4.98 -15.50
CA TRP A 168 11.15 5.70 -16.45
C TRP A 168 11.93 6.80 -17.17
N SER A 169 12.61 7.67 -16.43
CA SER A 169 13.42 8.76 -17.01
C SER A 169 14.47 8.23 -17.99
N GLN A 170 15.22 7.20 -17.59
CA GLN A 170 16.23 6.54 -18.43
C GLN A 170 15.62 5.93 -19.69
N SER A 171 14.50 5.20 -19.55
CA SER A 171 13.84 4.56 -20.68
C SER A 171 13.36 5.55 -21.75
N TRP A 172 12.86 6.71 -21.32
CA TRP A 172 12.39 7.74 -22.25
C TRP A 172 13.54 8.57 -22.83
N LEU A 173 14.58 8.82 -22.04
CA LEU A 173 15.80 9.49 -22.51
C LEU A 173 16.50 8.66 -23.59
N GLN A 174 16.66 7.35 -23.36
CA GLN A 174 17.24 6.44 -24.35
C GLN A 174 16.43 6.43 -25.66
N ARG A 175 15.09 6.42 -25.57
CA ARG A 175 14.22 6.53 -26.76
C ARG A 175 14.32 7.89 -27.47
N ALA A 176 14.68 8.96 -26.75
CA ALA A 176 14.95 10.27 -27.33
C ALA A 176 16.28 10.29 -28.10
N GLU A 177 17.28 9.59 -27.60
CA GLU A 177 18.60 9.46 -28.23
C GLU A 177 18.56 8.56 -29.47
N ASP A 178 17.86 7.42 -29.39
CA ASP A 178 17.77 6.42 -30.48
C ASP A 178 16.69 6.75 -31.53
N GLY A 179 15.75 7.66 -31.22
CA GLY A 179 14.55 7.92 -32.01
C GLY A 179 14.34 9.40 -32.36
N ASN A 180 13.07 9.83 -32.40
CA ASN A 180 12.74 11.24 -32.63
C ASN A 180 12.98 12.07 -31.37
N THR A 181 14.17 12.66 -31.28
CA THR A 181 14.67 13.42 -30.14
C THR A 181 13.68 14.48 -29.66
N LYS A 182 13.14 15.31 -30.56
CA LYS A 182 12.26 16.43 -30.18
C LYS A 182 10.96 15.97 -29.54
N CYS A 183 10.39 14.86 -30.02
CA CYS A 183 9.11 14.34 -29.52
C CYS A 183 9.23 13.77 -28.10
N TRP A 184 10.27 12.95 -27.85
CA TRP A 184 10.47 12.33 -26.54
C TRP A 184 10.92 13.35 -25.47
N TYR A 185 11.76 14.32 -25.81
CA TYR A 185 12.08 15.42 -24.90
C TYR A 185 10.85 16.29 -24.59
N ALA A 186 10.01 16.59 -25.58
CA ALA A 186 8.76 17.31 -25.34
C ALA A 186 7.81 16.50 -24.45
N ALA A 187 7.68 15.18 -24.67
CA ALA A 187 6.88 14.30 -23.83
C ALA A 187 7.39 14.27 -22.38
N LEU A 188 8.70 14.12 -22.16
CA LEU A 188 9.33 14.18 -20.84
C LEU A 188 8.98 15.49 -20.11
N LEU A 189 9.11 16.62 -20.80
CA LEU A 189 8.83 17.94 -20.24
C LEU A 189 7.34 18.11 -19.90
N ILE A 190 6.45 17.72 -20.81
CA ILE A 190 4.99 17.81 -20.59
C ILE A 190 4.58 16.96 -19.37
N PHE A 191 5.03 15.72 -19.29
CA PHE A 191 4.69 14.85 -18.14
C PHE A 191 5.23 15.41 -16.84
N THR A 192 6.47 15.92 -16.84
CA THR A 192 7.06 16.56 -15.65
C THR A 192 6.26 17.78 -15.19
N LEU A 193 5.85 18.65 -16.13
CA LEU A 193 5.00 19.81 -15.81
C LEU A 193 3.63 19.41 -15.27
N LEU A 194 3.01 18.38 -15.85
CA LEU A 194 1.71 17.88 -15.39
C LEU A 194 1.79 17.32 -13.96
N ILE A 195 2.85 16.57 -13.64
CA ILE A 195 3.05 16.01 -12.29
C ILE A 195 3.26 17.14 -11.27
N TYR A 196 4.08 18.14 -11.59
CA TYR A 196 4.24 19.31 -10.72
C TYR A 196 2.97 20.13 -10.56
N ALA A 197 2.23 20.36 -11.65
CA ALA A 197 0.95 21.06 -11.59
C ALA A 197 -0.05 20.30 -10.70
N GLY A 198 -0.10 18.98 -10.82
CA GLY A 198 -0.90 18.12 -9.95
C GLY A 198 -0.47 18.20 -8.48
N ALA A 199 0.83 18.20 -8.20
CA ALA A 199 1.35 18.35 -6.84
C ALA A 199 1.01 19.72 -6.23
N ILE A 200 1.19 20.81 -6.99
CA ILE A 200 0.84 22.16 -6.55
C ILE A 200 -0.66 22.27 -6.29
N ALA A 201 -1.50 21.76 -7.21
CA ALA A 201 -2.95 21.74 -7.04
C ALA A 201 -3.34 20.97 -5.76
N ALA A 202 -2.73 19.81 -5.51
CA ALA A 202 -2.96 19.03 -4.30
C ALA A 202 -2.55 19.80 -3.03
N ILE A 203 -1.39 20.49 -3.02
CA ILE A 203 -0.97 21.34 -1.90
C ILE A 203 -1.96 22.48 -1.65
N VAL A 204 -2.44 23.14 -2.70
CA VAL A 204 -3.46 24.21 -2.59
C VAL A 204 -4.75 23.65 -2.00
N CYS A 205 -5.21 22.48 -2.46
CA CYS A 205 -6.36 21.80 -1.88
C CYS A 205 -6.13 21.47 -0.40
N LEU A 206 -4.94 21.01 -0.01
CA LEU A 206 -4.63 20.74 1.40
C LEU A 206 -4.73 22.00 2.26
N TYR A 207 -4.22 23.14 1.79
CA TYR A 207 -4.39 24.41 2.48
C TYR A 207 -5.86 24.81 2.60
N VAL A 208 -6.64 24.76 1.51
CA VAL A 208 -8.04 25.19 1.52
C VAL A 208 -8.90 24.32 2.43
N TYR A 209 -8.75 23.00 2.37
CA TYR A 209 -9.64 22.06 3.08
C TYR A 209 -9.21 21.73 4.52
N TYR A 210 -7.90 21.65 4.80
CA TYR A 210 -7.40 21.18 6.10
C TYR A 210 -6.79 22.29 6.98
N THR A 211 -6.77 23.54 6.48
CA THR A 211 -6.24 24.70 7.23
C THR A 211 -7.22 25.88 7.32
N GLY A 212 -8.52 25.62 7.11
CA GLY A 212 -9.61 26.61 7.22
C GLY A 212 -9.62 27.39 8.54
N SER A 213 -10.57 28.32 8.67
CA SER A 213 -10.65 29.47 9.63
C SER A 213 -10.41 29.23 11.14
N GLY A 214 -10.05 28.03 11.59
CA GLY A 214 -9.54 27.74 12.93
C GLY A 214 -8.00 27.76 13.04
N ASP A 215 -7.52 27.73 14.28
CA ASP A 215 -6.09 27.69 14.67
C ASP A 215 -5.42 26.32 14.39
N CYS A 216 -5.60 25.77 13.19
CA CYS A 216 -4.98 24.52 12.76
C CYS A 216 -3.49 24.73 12.40
N VAL A 217 -2.69 25.21 13.37
CA VAL A 217 -1.29 25.60 13.19
C VAL A 217 -0.44 24.39 12.78
N LEU A 218 -0.69 23.22 13.34
CA LEU A 218 0.10 22.02 13.03
C LEU A 218 -0.03 21.60 11.57
N ASN A 219 -1.26 21.54 11.03
CA ASN A 219 -1.47 21.23 9.62
C ASN A 219 -0.80 22.26 8.70
N LYS A 220 -0.89 23.55 9.05
CA LYS A 220 -0.21 24.63 8.31
C LYS A 220 1.30 24.44 8.29
N VAL A 221 1.91 24.08 9.42
CA VAL A 221 3.37 23.84 9.54
C VAL A 221 3.80 22.59 8.78
N LEU A 222 3.03 21.49 8.85
CA LEU A 222 3.36 20.26 8.13
C LEU A 222 3.31 20.44 6.61
N ILE A 223 2.28 21.10 6.10
CA ILE A 223 2.15 21.39 4.66
C ILE A 223 3.26 22.35 4.20
N SER A 224 3.57 23.39 4.98
CA SER A 224 4.60 24.37 4.59
C SER A 224 6.00 23.76 4.59
N LEU A 225 6.33 22.95 5.58
CA LEU A 225 7.61 22.23 5.64
C LEU A 225 7.73 21.21 4.49
N ASN A 226 6.66 20.50 4.15
CA ASN A 226 6.65 19.61 2.99
C ASN A 226 6.92 20.38 1.69
N LEU A 227 6.25 21.52 1.48
CA LEU A 227 6.48 22.39 0.32
C LEU A 227 7.94 22.87 0.25
N ILE A 228 8.51 23.32 1.37
CA ILE A 228 9.92 23.76 1.43
C ILE A 228 10.86 22.63 1.02
N PHE A 229 10.68 21.42 1.56
CA PHE A 229 11.51 20.27 1.18
C PHE A 229 11.34 19.88 -0.28
N CYS A 230 10.13 19.92 -0.83
CA CYS A 230 9.90 19.65 -2.25
C CYS A 230 10.63 20.66 -3.16
N VAL A 231 10.62 21.95 -2.78
CA VAL A 231 11.37 22.99 -3.51
C VAL A 231 12.88 22.75 -3.43
N ILE A 232 13.41 22.44 -2.24
CA ILE A 232 14.84 22.15 -2.06
C ILE A 232 15.26 20.95 -2.92
N VAL A 233 14.54 19.84 -2.87
CA VAL A 233 14.83 18.64 -3.67
C VAL A 233 14.76 18.94 -5.16
N SER A 234 13.79 19.74 -5.60
CA SER A 234 13.65 20.15 -7.00
C SER A 234 14.85 20.99 -7.46
N VAL A 235 15.30 21.97 -6.67
CA VAL A 235 16.49 22.77 -6.99
C VAL A 235 17.74 21.89 -7.05
N VAL A 236 17.95 21.06 -6.02
CA VAL A 236 19.09 20.11 -5.93
C VAL A 236 19.13 19.17 -7.15
N SER A 237 17.98 18.72 -7.65
CA SER A 237 17.93 17.83 -8.82
C SER A 237 18.43 18.45 -10.14
N ILE A 238 18.50 19.78 -10.24
CA ILE A 238 18.92 20.51 -11.46
C ILE A 238 20.36 21.03 -11.34
N LEU A 239 20.98 20.94 -10.16
CA LEU A 239 22.34 21.46 -9.97
C LEU A 239 23.33 20.74 -10.91
N PRO A 240 24.16 21.49 -11.67
CA PRO A 240 25.05 20.90 -12.67
C PRO A 240 26.03 19.91 -12.05
N LYS A 241 26.51 20.18 -10.83
CA LYS A 241 27.39 19.28 -10.07
C LYS A 241 26.78 17.90 -9.80
N ILE A 242 25.45 17.81 -9.68
CA ILE A 242 24.74 16.55 -9.44
C ILE A 242 24.47 15.84 -10.76
N GLN A 243 24.14 16.59 -11.81
CA GLN A 243 24.00 16.04 -13.16
C GLN A 243 25.32 15.51 -13.72
N ASP A 244 26.45 16.14 -13.40
CA ASP A 244 27.79 15.66 -13.76
C ASP A 244 28.10 14.30 -13.10
N ALA A 245 27.66 14.10 -11.86
CA ALA A 245 27.85 12.85 -11.12
C ALA A 245 26.83 11.76 -11.53
N GLN A 246 25.63 12.16 -11.93
CA GLN A 246 24.56 11.27 -12.35
C GLN A 246 23.75 11.91 -13.50
N PRO A 247 24.14 11.69 -14.77
CA PRO A 247 23.55 12.37 -15.94
C PRO A 247 22.08 12.00 -16.19
N HIS A 248 21.61 10.92 -15.58
CA HIS A 248 20.22 10.47 -15.64
C HIS A 248 19.33 11.10 -14.54
N SER A 249 19.89 11.93 -13.66
CA SER A 249 19.11 12.70 -12.69
C SER A 249 18.39 13.84 -13.41
N GLY A 250 17.07 13.92 -13.26
CA GLY A 250 16.27 14.88 -14.00
C GLY A 250 15.05 15.35 -13.23
N LEU A 251 14.41 16.37 -13.80
CA LEU A 251 13.25 17.05 -13.23
C LEU A 251 12.02 16.11 -13.08
N LEU A 252 11.92 15.08 -13.92
CA LEU A 252 10.87 14.06 -13.82
C LEU A 252 10.92 13.33 -12.48
N GLN A 253 12.11 12.92 -12.05
CA GLN A 253 12.28 12.18 -10.80
C GLN A 253 11.85 13.02 -9.58
N SER A 254 12.31 14.28 -9.51
CA SER A 254 11.95 15.18 -8.40
C SER A 254 10.45 15.51 -8.40
N SER A 255 9.81 15.61 -9.57
CA SER A 255 8.34 15.78 -9.67
C SER A 255 7.56 14.59 -9.10
N VAL A 256 7.96 13.34 -9.43
CA VAL A 256 7.29 12.13 -8.94
C VAL A 256 7.44 11.99 -7.43
N ILE A 257 8.65 12.25 -6.90
CA ILE A 257 8.91 12.24 -5.46
C ILE A 257 8.07 13.30 -4.76
N THR A 258 8.01 14.52 -5.31
CA THR A 258 7.18 15.62 -4.78
C THR A 258 5.71 15.21 -4.69
N LEU A 259 5.15 14.60 -5.75
CA LEU A 259 3.77 14.14 -5.74
C LEU A 259 3.54 13.06 -4.67
N TYR A 260 4.47 12.11 -4.52
CA TYR A 260 4.38 11.09 -3.48
C TYR A 260 4.46 11.69 -2.07
N THR A 261 5.35 12.63 -1.81
CA THR A 261 5.46 13.27 -0.48
C THR A 261 4.23 14.11 -0.14
N VAL A 262 3.59 14.74 -1.13
CA VAL A 262 2.30 15.41 -0.93
C VAL A 262 1.21 14.39 -0.59
N PHE A 263 1.19 13.23 -1.26
CA PHE A 263 0.25 12.13 -0.93
C PHE A 263 0.44 11.59 0.50
N VAL A 264 1.69 11.37 0.93
CA VAL A 264 1.99 10.94 2.30
C VAL A 264 1.53 12.00 3.31
N THR A 265 1.77 13.28 3.01
CA THR A 265 1.34 14.41 3.86
C THR A 265 -0.18 14.48 3.94
N TRP A 266 -0.89 14.32 2.82
CA TRP A 266 -2.35 14.25 2.80
C TRP A 266 -2.86 13.08 3.65
N SER A 267 -2.25 11.90 3.51
CA SER A 267 -2.62 10.71 4.28
C SER A 267 -2.44 10.93 5.79
N ALA A 268 -1.37 11.62 6.21
CA ALA A 268 -1.14 11.94 7.62
C ALA A 268 -2.18 12.93 8.17
N ILE A 269 -2.48 14.00 7.42
CA ILE A 269 -3.40 15.06 7.86
C ILE A 269 -4.86 14.58 7.85
N ALA A 270 -5.24 13.71 6.90
CA ALA A 270 -6.57 13.11 6.85
C ALA A 270 -6.89 12.23 8.08
N ASN A 271 -5.86 11.73 8.77
CA ASN A 271 -5.99 10.95 10.01
C ASN A 271 -5.80 11.81 11.27
N PHE A 272 -5.77 13.14 11.14
CA PHE A 272 -5.60 14.02 12.29
C PHE A 272 -6.88 14.03 13.17
N PRO A 273 -6.75 13.87 14.50
CA PRO A 273 -7.90 13.64 15.38
C PRO A 273 -8.75 14.88 15.66
N GLU A 274 -8.26 16.09 15.36
CA GLU A 274 -9.02 17.32 15.61
C GLU A 274 -10.07 17.58 14.52
N LYS A 275 -11.34 17.43 14.90
CA LYS A 275 -12.51 17.59 14.03
C LYS A 275 -12.61 18.99 13.40
N ALA A 276 -12.19 20.03 14.11
CA ALA A 276 -12.23 21.41 13.60
C ALA A 276 -11.31 21.62 12.38
N CYS A 277 -10.26 20.81 12.28
CA CYS A 277 -9.23 20.89 11.24
C CYS A 277 -9.39 19.82 10.16
N ASN A 278 -10.33 18.89 10.33
CA ASN A 278 -10.48 17.73 9.48
C ASN A 278 -11.94 17.57 8.97
N PRO A 279 -12.23 18.02 7.74
CA PRO A 279 -13.59 17.94 7.18
C PRO A 279 -14.05 16.50 6.94
N THR A 280 -13.15 15.53 6.77
CA THR A 280 -13.53 14.12 6.59
C THR A 280 -14.08 13.51 7.88
N LEU A 281 -13.60 13.96 9.04
CA LEU A 281 -14.08 13.52 10.35
C LEU A 281 -15.45 14.15 10.71
N LEU A 282 -15.71 15.38 10.27
CA LEU A 282 -16.99 16.07 10.49
C LEU A 282 -18.16 15.39 9.75
N ALA A 283 -17.92 14.88 8.53
CA ALA A 283 -18.93 14.13 7.78
C ALA A 283 -19.35 12.83 8.50
N ILE A 284 -18.43 12.18 9.21
CA ILE A 284 -18.70 10.95 9.98
C ILE A 284 -19.55 11.25 11.21
N VAL A 285 -19.34 12.38 11.89
CA VAL A 285 -20.01 12.72 13.15
C VAL A 285 -21.41 13.33 12.94
N ASN A 286 -21.61 14.15 11.90
CA ASN A 286 -22.94 14.73 11.62
C ASN A 286 -24.00 13.68 11.24
N ASN A 287 -23.58 12.48 10.81
CA ASN A 287 -24.48 11.35 10.57
C ASN A 287 -24.97 10.67 11.86
N GLY A 288 -24.46 11.06 13.04
CA GLY A 288 -24.92 10.56 14.34
C GLY A 288 -26.15 11.28 14.92
N THR A 289 -26.54 12.44 14.36
CA THR A 289 -27.52 13.34 15.01
C THR A 289 -28.65 13.85 14.10
N SER A 290 -28.91 13.30 12.92
CA SER A 290 -30.04 13.75 12.10
C SER A 290 -30.74 12.62 11.34
N SER A 291 -32.03 12.48 11.63
CA SER A 291 -33.02 11.66 10.94
C SER A 291 -33.03 11.93 9.43
N SER A 292 -33.06 10.84 8.64
CA SER A 292 -33.43 10.76 7.21
C SER A 292 -32.71 11.72 6.26
N THR A 293 -31.68 11.24 5.54
CA THR A 293 -31.62 11.08 4.07
C THR A 293 -30.19 10.65 3.69
N SER A 294 -30.06 9.54 2.96
CA SER A 294 -28.82 9.03 2.33
C SER A 294 -27.68 8.62 3.28
N LYS A 295 -27.66 7.33 3.69
CA LYS A 295 -26.45 6.65 4.21
C LYS A 295 -25.33 6.68 3.16
N VAL A 296 -24.50 7.71 3.15
CA VAL A 296 -23.20 7.61 2.50
C VAL A 296 -22.29 6.91 3.49
N ASN A 297 -22.33 5.57 3.47
CA ASN A 297 -21.32 4.74 4.12
C ASN A 297 -20.00 5.01 3.38
N GLN A 298 -19.21 6.01 3.78
CA GLN A 298 -17.83 6.12 3.31
C GLN A 298 -17.04 4.97 3.95
N TRP A 299 -17.15 3.81 3.31
CA TRP A 299 -16.46 2.57 3.67
C TRP A 299 -14.95 2.66 3.40
N TRP A 300 -14.53 3.55 2.48
CA TRP A 300 -13.14 3.87 2.19
C TRP A 300 -12.94 5.38 2.09
N ASP A 301 -11.88 5.85 2.77
CA ASP A 301 -11.36 7.20 2.56
C ASP A 301 -10.55 7.25 1.26
N ALA A 302 -10.61 8.39 0.58
CA ALA A 302 -9.85 8.59 -0.66
C ALA A 302 -8.33 8.35 -0.53
N PRO A 303 -7.65 8.75 0.56
CA PRO A 303 -6.24 8.41 0.78
C PRO A 303 -5.97 6.90 0.80
N SER A 304 -6.87 6.10 1.39
CA SER A 304 -6.73 4.65 1.45
C SER A 304 -6.80 4.02 0.06
N ILE A 305 -7.70 4.51 -0.80
CA ILE A 305 -7.82 4.04 -2.20
C ILE A 305 -6.54 4.34 -2.98
N VAL A 306 -6.07 5.60 -2.91
CA VAL A 306 -4.83 6.00 -3.59
C VAL A 306 -3.63 5.21 -3.05
N GLY A 307 -3.56 5.02 -1.74
CA GLY A 307 -2.52 4.19 -1.10
C GLY A 307 -2.53 2.75 -1.58
N LEU A 308 -3.71 2.14 -1.76
CA LEU A 308 -3.84 0.79 -2.31
C LEU A 308 -3.39 0.71 -3.78
N VAL A 309 -3.69 1.73 -4.59
CA VAL A 309 -3.19 1.80 -5.98
C VAL A 309 -1.67 1.88 -6.01
N ILE A 310 -1.06 2.76 -5.20
CA ILE A 310 0.40 2.88 -5.10
C ILE A 310 1.02 1.57 -4.61
N PHE A 311 0.40 0.92 -3.62
CA PHE A 311 0.83 -0.39 -3.12
C PHE A 311 0.85 -1.45 -4.23
N ILE A 312 -0.22 -1.55 -5.03
CA ILE A 312 -0.29 -2.51 -6.16
C ILE A 312 0.79 -2.20 -7.19
N LEU A 313 0.94 -0.93 -7.60
CA LEU A 313 1.95 -0.52 -8.57
C LEU A 313 3.37 -0.87 -8.10
N CYS A 314 3.70 -0.57 -6.84
CA CYS A 314 5.01 -0.91 -6.27
C CYS A 314 5.22 -2.43 -6.19
N THR A 315 4.17 -3.19 -5.85
CA THR A 315 4.24 -4.66 -5.75
C THR A 315 4.45 -5.33 -7.12
N LEU A 316 3.86 -4.76 -8.18
CA LEU A 316 4.04 -5.25 -9.56
C LEU A 316 5.38 -4.85 -10.17
N PHE A 317 6.04 -3.81 -9.63
CA PHE A 317 7.34 -3.35 -10.10
C PHE A 317 8.51 -4.23 -9.60
N ILE A 318 8.37 -4.91 -8.46
CA ILE A 318 9.36 -5.82 -7.83
C ILE A 318 9.58 -7.12 -8.63
#